data_AF-A0A6B3FJN1-F1
#
_entry.id   AF-A0A6B3FJN1-F1
#
_cell.length_a   1.000
_cell.length_b   1.000
_cell.length_c   1.000
_cell.angle_alpha   90.00
_cell.angle_beta   90.00
_cell.angle_gamma   90.00
#
_symmetry.space_group_name_H-M   'P 1'
#
loop_
_entity.id
_entity.type
_entity.pdbx_description
1 polymer ?
#
loop_
_entity_poly.entity_id
_entity_poly.type
_entity_poly.pdbx_seq_one_letter_code
_entity_poly.pdbx_strand_id
1 'polypeptide(L)'
;SLVLCAGFVVAGATARLLRQQGCDAVTFVVTGEEGRAEEDLACAQYIARRADGSAGDATAFLRRAAGSRAAAELTEGVRLGSHPDDVALCLELDRFPFAMVA
;
A
#
# COMPACT_ATOMS: atom_id res chain seq x y z
N SER A 1 -7.71 15.56 12.61
CA SER A 1 -6.65 14.70 12.06
C SER A 1 -7.20 13.97 10.85
N LEU A 2 -6.45 13.87 9.77
CA LEU A 2 -6.85 13.11 8.58
C LEU A 2 -6.39 11.66 8.76
N VAL A 3 -7.31 10.70 8.59
CA VAL A 3 -7.00 9.26 8.61
C VAL A 3 -7.37 8.69 7.25
N LEU A 4 -6.47 7.90 6.67
CA LEU A 4 -6.63 7.30 5.35
C LEU A 4 -6.39 5.81 5.44
N CYS A 5 -7.23 5.03 4.78
CA CYS A 5 -6.91 3.67 4.39
C CYS A 5 -6.09 3.72 3.09
N ALA A 6 -5.04 2.90 3.01
CA ALA A 6 -4.09 2.95 1.91
C ALA A 6 -3.77 1.54 1.39
N GLY A 7 -3.41 1.47 0.11
CA GLY A 7 -3.00 0.25 -0.59
C GLY A 7 -2.47 0.62 -1.97
N PHE A 8 -1.79 -0.30 -2.66
CA PHE A 8 -1.23 -0.03 -3.99
C PHE A 8 -2.31 0.41 -5.01
N VAL A 9 -3.53 -0.12 -4.89
CA VAL A 9 -4.68 0.22 -5.74
C VAL A 9 -5.14 1.68 -5.68
N VAL A 10 -4.77 2.42 -4.63
CA VAL A 10 -5.14 3.84 -4.41
C VAL A 10 -3.92 4.70 -4.06
N ALA A 11 -2.69 4.19 -4.25
CA ALA A 11 -1.48 4.80 -3.70
C ALA A 11 -1.22 6.22 -4.24
N GLY A 12 -1.41 6.43 -5.53
CA GLY A 12 -1.25 7.70 -6.21
C GLY A 12 -2.32 8.71 -5.83
N ALA A 13 -3.57 8.28 -5.64
CA ALA A 13 -4.65 9.14 -5.16
C ALA A 13 -4.40 9.56 -3.70
N THR A 14 -3.93 8.63 -2.87
CA THR A 14 -3.52 8.87 -1.48
C THR A 14 -2.38 9.88 -1.41
N ALA A 15 -1.29 9.64 -2.15
CA ALA A 15 -0.14 10.55 -2.21
C ALA A 15 -0.49 11.94 -2.76
N ARG A 16 -1.48 12.04 -3.67
CA ARG A 16 -1.97 13.32 -4.17
C ARG A 16 -2.72 14.09 -3.08
N LEU A 17 -3.60 13.43 -2.35
CA LEU A 17 -4.33 14.04 -1.25
C LEU A 17 -3.39 14.56 -0.16
N LEU A 18 -2.38 13.76 0.24
CA LEU A 18 -1.38 14.18 1.23
C LEU A 18 -0.66 15.47 0.82
N ARG A 19 -0.25 15.59 -0.45
CA ARG A 19 0.37 16.83 -0.96
C ARG A 19 -0.57 18.02 -0.95
N GLN A 20 -1.83 17.82 -1.36
CA GLN A 20 -2.83 18.89 -1.41
C GLN A 20 -3.20 19.41 -0.03
N GLN A 21 -3.18 18.55 0.99
CA GLN A 21 -3.45 18.94 2.37
C GLN A 21 -2.25 19.64 3.04
N GLY A 22 -1.05 19.58 2.46
CA GLY A 22 0.12 20.26 2.98
C GLY A 22 0.51 19.80 4.38
N CYS A 23 0.38 18.50 4.68
CA CYS A 23 0.68 17.97 6.01
C CYS A 23 2.17 18.13 6.37
N ASP A 24 2.47 18.75 7.51
CA ASP A 24 3.85 18.90 8.03
C ASP A 24 4.50 17.55 8.37
N ALA A 25 3.67 16.57 8.77
CA ALA A 25 4.11 15.22 9.06
C ALA A 25 3.01 14.20 8.70
N VAL A 26 3.41 13.06 8.17
CA VAL A 26 2.54 11.91 7.88
C VAL A 26 3.09 10.69 8.61
N THR A 27 2.24 10.01 9.37
CA THR A 27 2.58 8.74 10.02
C THR A 27 1.94 7.60 9.27
N PHE A 28 2.74 6.63 8.83
CA PHE A 28 2.26 5.40 8.23
C PHE A 28 2.14 4.32 9.30
N VAL A 29 0.92 3.83 9.52
CA VAL A 29 0.65 2.75 10.48
C VAL A 29 0.67 1.42 9.72
N VAL A 30 1.78 0.70 9.82
CA VAL A 30 1.98 -0.64 9.23
C VAL A 30 1.36 -1.66 10.20
N THR A 31 0.27 -2.31 9.80
CA THR A 31 -0.57 -3.10 10.70
C THR A 31 -0.15 -4.56 10.83
N GLY A 32 0.53 -5.12 9.82
CA GLY A 32 0.96 -6.52 9.84
C GLY A 32 2.27 -6.77 10.60
N GLU A 33 2.37 -7.95 11.22
CA GLU A 33 3.60 -8.54 11.77
C GLU A 33 4.41 -7.64 12.71
N GLU A 34 3.76 -7.00 13.68
CA GLU A 34 4.44 -6.07 14.61
C GLU A 34 5.21 -4.94 13.87
N GLY A 35 4.67 -4.50 12.73
CA GLY A 35 5.26 -3.46 11.88
C GLY A 35 6.34 -3.96 10.93
N ARG A 36 6.48 -5.28 10.76
CA ARG A 36 7.45 -5.92 9.86
C ARG A 36 6.84 -6.51 8.59
N ALA A 37 5.52 -6.36 8.41
CA ALA A 37 4.86 -6.81 7.20
C ALA A 37 5.46 -6.10 5.98
N GLU A 38 6.12 -6.88 5.14
CA GLU A 38 6.92 -6.38 4.03
C GLU A 38 6.06 -5.75 2.94
N GLU A 39 4.85 -6.27 2.74
CA GLU A 39 3.84 -5.75 1.82
C GLU A 39 3.29 -4.39 2.26
N ASP A 40 2.96 -4.24 3.55
CA ASP A 40 2.49 -2.98 4.14
C ASP A 40 3.62 -1.93 4.09
N LEU A 41 4.84 -2.32 4.50
CA LEU A 41 6.01 -1.43 4.50
C LEU A 41 6.38 -0.97 3.08
N ALA A 42 6.36 -1.87 2.10
CA ALA A 42 6.61 -1.53 0.71
C ALA A 42 5.56 -0.53 0.18
N CYS A 43 4.28 -0.73 0.50
CA CYS A 43 3.22 0.19 0.12
C CYS A 43 3.39 1.58 0.76
N ALA A 44 3.64 1.62 2.07
CA ALA A 44 3.87 2.85 2.82
C ALA A 44 5.05 3.65 2.26
N GLN A 45 6.19 3.00 2.02
CA GLN A 45 7.38 3.64 1.45
C GLN A 45 7.13 4.16 0.04
N TYR A 46 6.36 3.44 -0.78
CA TYR A 46 5.97 3.91 -2.10
C TYR A 46 5.13 5.18 -2.01
N ILE A 47 4.07 5.18 -1.19
CA ILE A 47 3.20 6.35 -1.00
C ILE A 47 3.99 7.55 -0.47
N ALA A 48 4.88 7.35 0.51
CA ALA A 48 5.75 8.40 1.04
C ALA A 48 6.60 9.05 -0.06
N ARG A 49 7.31 8.24 -0.87
CA ARG A 49 8.10 8.77 -2.00
C ARG A 49 7.24 9.55 -3.00
N ARG A 50 6.05 9.05 -3.31
CA ARG A 50 5.11 9.72 -4.22
C ARG A 50 4.59 11.04 -3.63
N ALA A 51 4.38 11.09 -2.31
CA ALA A 51 3.98 12.30 -1.60
C ALA A 51 5.09 13.35 -1.61
N ASP A 52 6.36 12.95 -1.57
CA ASP A 52 7.51 13.86 -1.69
C ASP A 52 7.78 14.36 -3.13
N GLY A 53 6.93 13.99 -4.09
CA GLY A 53 7.07 14.38 -5.49
C GLY A 53 8.08 13.54 -6.29
N SER A 54 8.65 12.50 -5.69
CA SER A 54 9.45 11.51 -6.41
C SER A 54 8.56 10.66 -7.32
N ALA A 55 8.86 10.64 -8.62
CA ALA A 55 8.34 9.63 -9.54
C ALA A 55 9.12 8.31 -9.30
N GLY A 56 8.89 7.67 -8.17
CA GLY A 56 9.49 6.38 -7.86
C GLY A 56 8.87 5.29 -8.73
N ASP A 57 9.73 4.47 -9.36
CA ASP A 57 9.31 3.21 -9.96
C ASP A 57 8.66 2.31 -8.89
N ALA A 58 7.42 1.90 -9.14
CA ALA A 58 6.66 1.03 -8.25
C ALA A 58 7.17 -0.42 -8.28
N THR A 59 7.87 -0.83 -9.35
CA THR A 59 8.27 -2.21 -9.61
C THR A 59 9.00 -2.86 -8.44
N ALA A 60 9.93 -2.13 -7.81
CA ALA A 60 10.67 -2.65 -6.66
C ALA A 60 9.78 -2.87 -5.44
N PHE A 61 8.79 -2.00 -5.22
CA PHE A 61 7.85 -2.12 -4.10
C PHE A 61 6.83 -3.22 -4.34
N LEU A 62 6.29 -3.32 -5.56
CA LEU A 62 5.37 -4.38 -5.96
C LEU A 62 6.04 -5.75 -5.87
N ARG A 63 7.30 -5.88 -6.28
CA ARG A 63 8.06 -7.14 -6.15
C ARG A 63 8.23 -7.55 -4.68
N ARG A 64 8.54 -6.59 -3.79
CA ARG A 64 8.67 -6.85 -2.35
C ARG A 64 7.34 -7.31 -1.74
N ALA A 65 6.25 -6.63 -2.07
CA ALA A 65 4.91 -7.02 -1.62
C ALA A 65 4.48 -8.39 -2.16
N ALA A 66 4.74 -8.68 -3.44
CA ALA A 66 4.46 -9.98 -4.05
C ALA A 66 5.26 -11.13 -3.42
N GLY A 67 6.48 -10.86 -2.97
CA GLY A 67 7.35 -11.84 -2.30
C GLY A 67 7.19 -11.90 -0.77
N SER A 68 6.19 -11.22 -0.21
CA SER A 68 5.96 -11.17 1.25
C SER A 68 5.39 -12.49 1.79
N ARG A 69 5.55 -12.70 3.11
CA ARG A 69 4.91 -13.83 3.80
C ARG A 69 3.39 -13.78 3.67
N ALA A 70 2.78 -12.61 3.79
CA ALA A 70 1.33 -12.47 3.65
C ALA A 70 0.84 -12.84 2.25
N ALA A 71 1.57 -12.45 1.19
CA ALA A 71 1.24 -12.86 -0.17
C ALA A 71 1.31 -14.39 -0.36
N ALA A 72 2.32 -15.04 0.24
CA ALA A 72 2.42 -16.50 0.24
C ALA A 72 1.23 -17.15 0.98
N GLU A 73 0.88 -16.68 2.18
CA GLU A 73 -0.25 -17.20 2.95
C GLU A 73 -1.60 -17.07 2.21
N LEU A 74 -1.82 -15.95 1.53
CA LEU A 74 -3.03 -15.74 0.72
C LEU A 74 -3.06 -16.68 -0.48
N THR A 75 -1.92 -16.88 -1.16
CA THR A 75 -1.80 -17.77 -2.32
C THR A 75 -2.00 -19.23 -1.94
N GLU A 76 -1.47 -19.64 -0.78
CA GLU A 76 -1.60 -21.00 -0.25
C GLU A 76 -2.97 -21.27 0.41
N GLY A 77 -3.84 -20.25 0.51
CA GLY A 77 -5.16 -20.39 1.10
C GLY A 77 -5.15 -20.57 2.62
N VAL A 78 -4.08 -20.15 3.30
CA VAL A 78 -3.89 -20.30 4.74
C VAL A 78 -4.92 -19.47 5.52
N ARG A 79 -5.35 -18.33 4.96
CA ARG A 79 -6.33 -17.44 5.58
C ARG A 79 -7.73 -17.77 5.11
N LEU A 80 -8.65 -18.00 6.06
CA LEU A 80 -10.04 -18.30 5.75
C LEU A 80 -10.65 -17.17 4.90
N GLY A 81 -11.19 -17.52 3.73
CA GLY A 81 -11.85 -16.58 2.81
C GLY A 81 -10.93 -15.94 1.78
N SER A 82 -9.65 -16.30 1.71
CA SER A 82 -8.76 -15.85 0.63
C SER A 82 -9.19 -16.39 -0.73
N HIS A 83 -9.12 -15.55 -1.75
CA HIS A 83 -9.31 -15.91 -3.15
C HIS A 83 -7.96 -16.02 -3.87
N PRO A 84 -7.77 -16.94 -4.84
CA PRO A 84 -6.52 -17.09 -5.60
C PRO A 84 -6.04 -15.79 -6.28
N ASP A 85 -6.96 -14.90 -6.63
CA ASP A 85 -6.64 -13.64 -7.31
C ASP A 85 -6.28 -12.50 -6.34
N ASP A 86 -6.45 -12.67 -5.01
CA ASP A 86 -6.32 -11.57 -4.05
C ASP A 86 -4.97 -10.86 -4.12
N VAL A 87 -3.88 -11.63 -4.22
CA VAL A 87 -2.52 -11.05 -4.32
C VAL A 87 -2.38 -10.22 -5.60
N ALA A 88 -2.86 -10.72 -6.73
CA ALA A 88 -2.79 -9.99 -8.00
C ALA A 88 -3.60 -8.70 -7.94
N LEU A 89 -4.83 -8.77 -7.41
CA LEU A 89 -5.72 -7.62 -7.25
C LEU A 89 -5.14 -6.56 -6.30
N CYS A 90 -4.54 -6.97 -5.18
CA CYS A 90 -3.89 -6.06 -4.24
C CYS A 90 -2.68 -5.32 -4.85
N LEU A 91 -2.03 -5.90 -5.86
CA LEU A 91 -0.84 -5.36 -6.52
C LEU A 91 -1.17 -4.52 -7.76
N GLU A 92 -2.44 -4.36 -8.13
CA GLU A 92 -2.82 -3.48 -9.23
C GLU A 92 -2.62 -2.01 -8.85
N LEU A 93 -1.54 -1.42 -9.34
CA LEU A 93 -1.17 -0.05 -9.02
C LEU A 93 -2.20 0.96 -9.52
N ASP A 94 -2.65 1.84 -8.63
CA ASP A 94 -3.51 3.00 -8.95
C ASP A 94 -4.79 2.64 -9.73
N ARG A 95 -5.33 1.43 -9.51
CA ARG A 95 -6.60 0.96 -10.11
C ARG A 95 -7.76 1.92 -9.87
N PHE A 96 -7.80 2.57 -8.70
CA PHE A 96 -8.89 3.45 -8.30
C PHE A 96 -8.42 4.90 -8.10
N PRO A 97 -9.09 5.89 -8.72
CA PRO A 97 -8.63 7.27 -8.72
C PRO A 97 -9.10 8.09 -7.49
N PHE A 98 -9.38 7.45 -6.36
CA PHE A 98 -9.83 8.11 -5.13
C PHE A 98 -8.99 7.70 -3.92
N ALA A 99 -8.89 8.59 -2.93
CA ALA A 99 -8.31 8.27 -1.63
C ALA A 99 -9.41 7.77 -0.68
N MET A 100 -9.11 6.76 0.12
CA MET A 100 -10.06 6.20 1.09
C MET A 100 -9.92 6.93 2.42
N VAL A 101 -10.80 7.91 2.68
CA VAL A 101 -10.87 8.62 3.96
C VAL A 101 -11.65 7.78 4.97
N ALA A 102 -11.14 7.64 6.19
CA ALA A 102 -11.74 6.85 7.27
C ALA A 102 -12.56 7.70 8.25
#